data_AF-A0A2R5LJ67-F1
#
_entry.id   AF-A0A2R5LJ67-F1
#
_cell.length_a   1.000
_cell.length_b   1.000
_cell.length_c   1.000
_cell.angle_alpha   90.00
_cell.angle_beta   90.00
_cell.angle_gamma   90.00
#
_symmetry.space_group_name_H-M   'P 1'
#
loop_
_entity.id
_entity.type
_entity.pdbx_description
1 polymer ?
#
loop_
_entity_poly.entity_id
_entity_poly.type
_entity_poly.pdbx_seq_one_letter_code
_entity_poly.pdbx_strand_id
1 'polypeptide(L)'
;VDHRRKSTTDDHVMSNRHGMNADKLKRRQEETQRCNNVAAGCSGLQQRDVRLQTLDSVVTAREARMDVVTEFLEALIAANIPLEKVGRPKIRNFLETRVTKGGSIPGTNALRRQIPELFEKHEAWRAAWVDSVGGGRRK
;
A
#
# COMPACT_ATOMS: atom_id res chain seq x y z
N VAL A 1 33.52 22.83 -46.05
CA VAL A 1 32.78 22.15 -44.97
C VAL A 1 31.93 21.09 -45.64
N ASP A 2 32.01 19.83 -45.21
CA ASP A 2 31.36 18.72 -45.91
C ASP A 2 29.88 18.63 -45.52
N HIS A 3 29.01 19.20 -46.35
CA HIS A 3 27.60 19.44 -46.03
C HIS A 3 26.75 18.16 -46.06
N ARG A 4 27.23 17.11 -46.72
CA ARG A 4 26.48 15.86 -46.97
C ARG A 4 26.45 14.92 -45.76
N ARG A 5 27.50 14.92 -44.93
CA ARG A 5 27.56 14.16 -43.67
C ARG A 5 26.66 14.74 -42.56
N LYS A 6 26.48 16.06 -42.54
CA LYS A 6 25.60 16.73 -41.56
C LYS A 6 24.12 16.42 -41.79
N SER A 7 23.67 16.46 -43.04
CA SER A 7 22.27 16.15 -43.42
C SER A 7 21.82 14.76 -42.96
N THR A 8 22.67 13.75 -43.11
CA THR A 8 22.31 12.36 -42.74
C THR A 8 22.13 12.18 -41.23
N THR A 9 22.84 12.97 -40.43
CA THR A 9 22.76 12.90 -38.96
C THR A 9 21.52 13.66 -38.47
N ASP A 10 21.25 14.84 -39.03
CA ASP A 10 20.05 15.63 -38.71
C ASP A 10 18.76 14.88 -39.12
N ASP A 11 18.75 14.22 -40.28
CA ASP A 11 17.63 13.38 -40.73
C ASP A 11 17.37 12.17 -39.81
N HIS A 12 18.43 11.67 -39.15
CA HIS A 12 18.30 10.56 -38.18
C HIS A 12 17.77 11.04 -36.81
N VAL A 13 18.11 12.26 -36.39
CA VAL A 13 17.60 12.88 -35.15
C VAL A 13 16.14 13.32 -35.30
N MET A 14 15.76 13.77 -36.49
CA MET A 14 14.40 14.21 -36.83
C MET A 14 13.47 13.08 -37.29
N SER A 15 13.88 11.81 -37.12
CA SER A 15 13.05 10.65 -37.41
C SER A 15 11.65 10.78 -36.77
N ASN A 16 10.63 10.48 -37.58
CA ASN A 16 9.18 10.64 -37.38
C ASN A 16 8.64 10.23 -35.98
N ARG A 17 9.41 9.42 -35.24
CA ARG A 17 9.09 8.97 -33.87
C ARG A 17 9.19 10.08 -32.81
N HIS A 18 10.01 11.12 -33.01
CA HIS A 18 10.19 12.20 -32.02
C HIS A 18 9.15 13.33 -32.18
N GLY A 19 8.77 13.66 -33.42
CA GLY A 19 7.71 14.64 -33.71
C GLY A 19 6.35 14.21 -33.17
N MET A 20 5.98 12.94 -33.37
CA MET A 20 4.71 12.40 -32.85
C MET A 20 4.60 12.44 -31.32
N ASN A 21 5.72 12.33 -30.59
CA ASN A 21 5.72 12.39 -29.13
C ASN A 21 5.62 13.83 -28.61
N ALA A 22 6.24 14.79 -29.30
CA ALA A 22 6.12 16.21 -28.99
C ALA A 22 4.68 16.70 -29.22
N ASP A 23 4.05 16.30 -30.33
CA ASP A 23 2.64 16.63 -30.60
C ASP A 23 1.67 15.95 -29.62
N LYS A 24 1.96 14.71 -29.19
CA LYS A 24 1.18 14.03 -28.13
C LYS A 24 1.28 14.74 -26.78
N LEU A 25 2.46 15.24 -26.41
CA LEU A 25 2.64 16.00 -25.17
C LEU A 25 1.89 17.33 -25.23
N LYS A 26 1.96 18.02 -26.37
CA LYS A 26 1.26 19.29 -26.59
C LYS A 26 -0.25 19.12 -26.55
N ARG A 27 -0.79 18.07 -27.21
CA ARG A 27 -2.22 17.71 -27.14
C ARG A 27 -2.68 17.37 -25.71
N ARG A 28 -1.88 16.64 -24.91
CA ARG A 28 -2.19 16.37 -23.50
C ARG A 28 -2.20 17.64 -22.64
N GLN A 29 -1.28 18.58 -22.89
CA GLN A 29 -1.25 19.86 -22.17
C GLN A 29 -2.45 20.74 -22.52
N GLU A 30 -2.83 20.81 -23.80
CA GLU A 30 -4.01 21.56 -24.27
C GLU A 30 -5.33 20.96 -23.78
N GLU A 31 -5.43 19.62 -23.70
CA GLU A 31 -6.58 18.91 -23.13
C GLU A 31 -6.70 19.17 -21.61
N THR A 32 -5.58 19.17 -20.89
CA THR A 32 -5.54 19.51 -19.45
C THR A 32 -5.92 20.98 -19.21
N GLN A 33 -5.53 21.90 -20.09
CA GLN A 33 -5.90 23.31 -20.00
C GLN A 33 -7.36 23.59 -20.36
N ARG A 34 -7.96 22.85 -21.30
CA ARG A 34 -9.40 22.96 -21.60
C ARG A 34 -10.28 22.51 -20.43
N CYS A 35 -9.86 21.50 -19.67
CA CYS A 35 -10.62 21.05 -18.49
C CYS A 35 -10.51 22.02 -17.30
N ASN A 36 -9.46 22.81 -17.19
CA ASN A 36 -9.28 23.77 -16.09
C ASN A 36 -10.20 25.00 -16.20
N ASN A 37 -10.58 25.42 -17.41
CA ASN A 37 -11.36 26.64 -17.60
C ASN A 37 -12.88 26.44 -17.47
N VAL A 38 -13.37 25.19 -17.48
CA VAL A 38 -14.80 24.86 -17.28
C VAL A 38 -15.08 24.42 -15.83
N ALA A 39 -14.04 24.01 -15.09
CA ALA A 39 -14.17 23.49 -13.72
C ALA A 39 -13.89 24.52 -12.60
N ALA A 40 -13.84 25.82 -12.92
CA ALA A 40 -13.68 26.89 -11.92
C ALA A 40 -14.89 27.04 -10.97
N GLY A 41 -15.96 26.26 -11.16
CA GLY A 41 -17.16 26.31 -10.32
C GLY A 41 -17.33 25.19 -9.28
N CYS A 42 -16.68 24.02 -9.41
CA CYS A 42 -17.04 22.87 -8.56
C CYS A 42 -16.04 21.69 -8.60
N SER A 43 -14.83 21.81 -8.03
CA SER A 43 -13.95 20.61 -7.92
C SER A 43 -12.89 20.62 -6.80
N GLY A 44 -12.66 21.73 -6.10
CA GLY A 44 -11.63 21.79 -5.04
C GLY A 44 -11.99 21.06 -3.73
N LEU A 45 -13.29 20.84 -3.47
CA LEU A 45 -13.80 20.19 -2.27
C LEU A 45 -14.05 18.69 -2.50
N GLN A 46 -14.70 18.32 -3.61
CA GLN A 46 -14.97 16.92 -3.96
C GLN A 46 -13.69 16.08 -4.13
N GLN A 47 -12.63 16.66 -4.70
CA GLN A 47 -11.36 15.95 -4.87
C GLN A 47 -10.60 15.74 -3.54
N ARG A 48 -10.82 16.61 -2.54
CA ARG A 48 -10.30 16.43 -1.18
C ARG A 48 -11.09 15.35 -0.44
N ASP A 49 -12.43 15.38 -0.49
CA ASP A 49 -13.27 14.37 0.16
C ASP A 49 -13.02 12.96 -0.38
N VAL A 50 -12.90 12.78 -1.70
CA VAL A 50 -12.56 11.47 -2.29
C VAL A 50 -11.17 11.00 -1.86
N ARG A 51 -10.20 11.93 -1.72
CA ARG A 51 -8.85 11.61 -1.24
C ARG A 51 -8.84 11.23 0.24
N LEU A 52 -9.64 11.89 1.08
CA LEU A 52 -9.77 11.55 2.50
C LEU A 52 -10.48 10.21 2.68
N GLN A 53 -11.57 9.97 1.95
CA GLN A 53 -12.28 8.67 1.96
C GLN A 53 -11.40 7.50 1.48
N THR A 54 -10.54 7.72 0.48
CA THR A 54 -9.58 6.70 0.05
C THR A 54 -8.47 6.47 1.07
N LEU A 55 -8.06 7.49 1.82
CA LEU A 55 -7.09 7.30 2.92
C LEU A 55 -7.73 6.55 4.09
N ASP A 56 -8.93 6.93 4.51
CA ASP A 56 -9.65 6.26 5.61
C ASP A 56 -9.90 4.79 5.30
N SER A 57 -10.37 4.47 4.09
CA SER A 57 -10.54 3.08 3.65
C SER A 57 -9.23 2.29 3.60
N VAL A 58 -8.11 2.92 3.24
CA VAL A 58 -6.78 2.30 3.27
C VAL A 58 -6.30 2.04 4.71
N VAL A 59 -6.57 2.98 5.63
CA VAL A 59 -6.26 2.84 7.06
C VAL A 59 -7.07 1.70 7.67
N THR A 60 -8.40 1.71 7.50
CA THR A 60 -9.28 0.65 8.00
C THR A 60 -8.91 -0.71 7.41
N ALA A 61 -8.58 -0.77 6.11
CA ALA A 61 -8.12 -2.01 5.49
C ALA A 61 -6.75 -2.46 6.03
N ARG A 62 -5.87 -1.54 6.44
CA ARG A 62 -4.59 -1.88 7.10
C ARG A 62 -4.83 -2.45 8.49
N GLU A 63 -5.70 -1.83 9.28
CA GLU A 63 -6.05 -2.29 10.62
C GLU A 63 -6.66 -3.69 10.57
N ALA A 64 -7.66 -3.91 9.71
CA ALA A 64 -8.27 -5.23 9.55
C ALA A 64 -7.28 -6.32 9.11
N ARG A 65 -6.25 -5.96 8.31
CA ARG A 65 -5.17 -6.90 7.98
C ARG A 65 -4.28 -7.19 9.19
N MET A 66 -4.01 -6.20 10.03
CA MET A 66 -3.19 -6.35 11.23
C MET A 66 -3.87 -7.24 12.27
N ASP A 67 -5.19 -7.15 12.40
CA ASP A 67 -5.97 -8.00 13.31
C ASP A 67 -5.84 -9.48 12.91
N VAL A 68 -6.03 -9.80 11.63
CA VAL A 68 -5.84 -11.17 11.10
C VAL A 68 -4.42 -11.69 11.38
N VAL A 69 -3.41 -10.84 11.28
CA VAL A 69 -2.03 -11.24 11.56
C VAL A 69 -1.80 -11.49 13.05
N THR A 70 -2.38 -10.65 13.90
CA THR A 70 -2.29 -10.78 15.36
C THR A 70 -2.92 -12.09 15.82
N GLU A 71 -4.17 -12.34 15.43
CA GLU A 71 -4.89 -13.58 15.74
C GLU A 71 -4.15 -14.82 15.21
N PHE A 72 -3.58 -14.73 14.01
CA PHE A 72 -2.80 -15.82 13.44
C PHE A 72 -1.53 -16.09 14.25
N LEU A 73 -0.82 -15.06 14.71
CA LEU A 73 0.36 -15.22 15.56
C LEU A 73 0.01 -15.80 16.94
N GLU A 74 -1.09 -15.35 17.55
CA GLU A 74 -1.61 -15.92 18.79
C GLU A 74 -1.93 -17.41 18.63
N ALA A 75 -2.56 -17.80 17.52
CA ALA A 75 -2.83 -19.21 17.20
C ALA A 75 -1.54 -20.04 17.07
N LEU A 76 -0.49 -19.49 16.44
CA LEU A 76 0.80 -20.16 16.33
C LEU A 76 1.46 -20.34 17.70
N ILE A 77 1.40 -19.32 18.56
CA ILE A 77 1.94 -19.37 19.92
C ILE A 77 1.19 -20.42 20.75
N ALA A 78 -0.15 -20.40 20.72
CA ALA A 78 -1.00 -21.34 21.45
C ALA A 78 -0.77 -22.79 21.01
N ALA A 79 -0.53 -23.01 19.71
CA ALA A 79 -0.24 -24.33 19.16
C ALA A 79 1.25 -24.72 19.24
N ASN A 80 2.11 -23.86 19.80
CA ASN A 80 3.57 -24.03 19.84
C ASN A 80 4.18 -24.34 18.45
N ILE A 81 3.69 -23.64 17.41
CA ILE A 81 4.12 -23.81 16.02
C ILE A 81 5.20 -22.77 15.69
N PRO A 82 6.42 -23.19 15.31
CA PRO A 82 7.46 -22.25 14.90
C PRO A 82 7.11 -21.50 13.61
N LEU A 83 7.47 -20.21 13.55
CA LEU A 83 7.19 -19.32 12.41
C LEU A 83 7.81 -19.80 11.09
N GLU A 84 8.92 -20.53 11.15
CA GLU A 84 9.60 -21.12 10.01
C GLU A 84 8.74 -22.19 9.32
N LYS A 85 7.82 -22.82 10.06
CA LYS A 85 6.91 -23.82 9.49
C LYS A 85 5.83 -23.17 8.64
N VAL A 86 5.38 -21.96 8.99
CA VAL A 86 4.37 -21.21 8.23
C VAL A 86 4.82 -20.90 6.80
N GLY A 87 6.13 -20.65 6.62
CA GLY A 87 6.71 -20.36 5.30
C GLY A 87 6.79 -21.55 4.36
N ARG A 88 6.40 -22.76 4.80
CA ARG A 88 6.44 -23.96 3.96
C ARG A 88 5.45 -23.83 2.80
N PRO A 89 5.83 -24.18 1.56
CA PRO A 89 4.97 -24.03 0.38
C PRO A 89 3.59 -24.68 0.54
N LYS A 90 3.51 -25.83 1.20
CA LYS A 90 2.24 -26.55 1.43
C LYS A 90 1.29 -25.77 2.35
N ILE A 91 1.81 -25.13 3.40
CA ILE A 91 1.02 -24.31 4.32
C ILE A 91 0.61 -23.02 3.62
N ARG A 92 1.54 -22.36 2.92
CA ARG A 92 1.25 -21.16 2.13
C ARG A 92 0.16 -21.40 1.09
N ASN A 93 0.29 -22.46 0.29
CA ASN A 93 -0.71 -22.81 -0.72
C ASN A 93 -2.07 -23.14 -0.07
N PHE A 94 -2.08 -23.82 1.08
CA PHE A 94 -3.33 -24.05 1.81
C PHE A 94 -3.99 -22.75 2.29
N LEU A 95 -3.23 -21.83 2.88
CA LEU A 95 -3.73 -20.52 3.32
C LEU A 95 -4.27 -19.72 2.12
N GLU A 96 -3.56 -19.72 0.99
CA GLU A 96 -3.95 -18.97 -0.21
C GLU A 96 -5.18 -19.55 -0.91
N THR A 97 -5.33 -20.88 -0.93
CA THR A 97 -6.40 -21.55 -1.71
C THR A 97 -7.63 -21.94 -0.89
N ARG A 98 -7.48 -22.18 0.42
CA ARG A 98 -8.55 -22.74 1.26
C ARG A 98 -9.02 -21.79 2.35
N VAL A 99 -8.22 -20.81 2.75
CA VAL A 99 -8.58 -19.88 3.82
C VAL A 99 -9.06 -18.56 3.21
N THR A 100 -10.28 -18.15 3.53
CA THR A 100 -10.81 -16.85 3.13
C THR A 100 -9.92 -15.74 3.70
N LYS A 101 -9.42 -14.85 2.83
CA LYS A 101 -8.41 -13.83 3.16
C LYS A 101 -7.03 -14.40 3.58
N GLY A 102 -6.78 -15.69 3.43
CA GLY A 102 -5.50 -16.30 3.84
C GLY A 102 -4.29 -15.82 3.02
N GLY A 103 -4.51 -15.35 1.79
CA GLY A 103 -3.47 -14.65 1.02
C GLY A 103 -3.01 -13.31 1.62
N SER A 104 -3.78 -12.74 2.55
CA SER A 104 -3.38 -11.53 3.30
C SER A 104 -2.41 -11.82 4.44
N ILE A 105 -2.21 -13.09 4.81
CA ILE A 105 -1.26 -13.48 5.87
C ILE A 105 0.18 -13.28 5.33
N PRO A 106 1.04 -12.49 6.02
CA PRO A 106 2.41 -12.28 5.61
C PRO A 106 3.24 -13.57 5.66
N GLY A 107 4.31 -13.61 4.85
CA GLY A 107 5.30 -14.69 4.94
C GLY A 107 6.15 -14.59 6.21
N THR A 108 6.93 -15.62 6.50
CA THR A 108 7.74 -15.74 7.74
C THR A 108 8.60 -14.51 8.04
N ASN A 109 9.29 -13.95 7.04
CA ASN A 109 10.15 -12.77 7.25
C ASN A 109 9.35 -11.51 7.60
N ALA A 110 8.17 -11.36 7.02
CA ALA A 110 7.29 -10.23 7.31
C ALA A 110 6.65 -10.38 8.71
N LEU A 111 6.23 -11.60 9.08
CA LEU A 111 5.75 -11.91 10.42
C LEU A 111 6.81 -11.58 11.48
N ARG A 112 8.07 -11.99 11.28
CA ARG A 112 9.18 -11.67 12.19
C ARG A 112 9.36 -10.17 12.43
N ARG A 113 9.18 -9.35 11.39
CA ARG A 113 9.30 -7.88 11.49
C ARG A 113 8.16 -7.25 12.29
N GLN A 114 7.01 -7.91 12.38
CA GLN A 114 5.84 -7.41 13.08
C GLN A 114 5.79 -7.83 14.56
N ILE A 115 6.60 -8.81 14.98
CA ILE A 115 6.65 -9.27 16.37
C ILE A 115 6.93 -8.13 17.37
N PRO A 116 7.91 -7.23 17.16
CA PRO A 116 8.20 -6.17 18.12
C PRO A 116 7.01 -5.22 18.32
N GLU A 117 6.40 -4.77 17.22
CA GLU A 117 5.23 -3.87 17.25
C GLU A 117 4.03 -4.53 17.95
N LEU A 118 3.81 -5.82 17.71
CA LEU A 118 2.74 -6.57 18.38
C LEU A 118 3.02 -6.78 19.86
N PHE A 119 4.28 -7.01 20.23
CA PHE A 119 4.67 -7.15 21.63
C PHE A 119 4.44 -5.84 22.40
N GLU A 120 4.84 -4.70 21.83
CA GLU A 120 4.59 -3.38 22.43
C GLU A 120 3.09 -3.10 22.59
N LYS A 121 2.28 -3.40 21.58
CA LYS A 121 0.82 -3.26 21.65
C LYS A 121 0.22 -4.14 22.74
N HIS A 122 0.71 -5.38 22.88
CA HIS A 122 0.25 -6.31 23.90
C HIS A 122 0.67 -5.89 25.32
N GLU A 123 1.89 -5.38 25.51
CA GLU A 123 2.34 -4.78 26.78
C GLU A 123 1.49 -3.56 27.15
N ALA A 124 1.22 -2.67 26.19
CA ALA A 124 0.37 -1.50 26.42
C ALA A 124 -1.08 -1.90 26.79
N TRP A 125 -1.64 -2.92 26.13
CA TRP A 125 -2.95 -3.47 26.49
C TRP A 125 -2.95 -4.07 27.90
N ARG A 126 -1.90 -4.83 28.26
CA ARG A 126 -1.75 -5.38 29.61
C ARG A 126 -1.65 -4.29 30.67
N ALA A 127 -0.85 -3.25 30.43
CA ALA A 127 -0.72 -2.12 31.34
C ALA A 127 -2.06 -1.40 31.54
N ALA A 128 -2.77 -1.10 30.45
CA ALA A 128 -4.08 -0.46 30.50
C ALA A 128 -5.13 -1.31 31.24
N TRP A 129 -5.09 -2.64 31.06
CA TRP A 129 -5.96 -3.56 31.80
C TRP A 129 -5.66 -3.57 33.30
N VAL A 130 -4.39 -3.58 33.68
CA VAL A 130 -3.95 -3.52 35.09
C VAL A 130 -4.38 -2.20 35.75
N ASP A 131 -4.26 -1.07 35.06
CA ASP A 131 -4.70 0.23 35.58
C ASP A 131 -6.23 0.30 35.75
N SER A 132 -6.98 -0.31 34.82
CA SER A 132 -8.45 -0.40 34.89
C SER A 132 -8.94 -1.27 36.05
N VAL A 133 -8.24 -2.37 36.34
CA VAL A 133 -8.57 -3.29 37.45
C VAL A 133 -8.03 -2.77 38.80
N GLY A 134 -6.91 -2.04 38.79
CA GLY A 134 -6.25 -1.49 39.98
C GLY A 134 -6.88 -0.22 40.54
N GLY A 135 -7.65 0.53 39.74
CA GLY A 135 -8.29 1.79 40.15
C GLY A 135 -9.46 1.67 41.15
N GLY A 136 -9.90 0.44 41.47
CA GLY A 136 -11.08 0.19 42.32
C GLY A 136 -10.84 0.17 43.84
N ARG A 137 -9.61 0.37 44.33
CA ARG A 137 -9.28 0.30 45.78
C ARG A 137 -8.79 1.64 46.35
N ARG A 138 -9.69 2.62 46.41
CA ARG A 138 -9.58 3.75 47.36
C ARG A 138 -10.96 4.14 47.86
N LYS A 139 -11.33 3.63 49.05
CA LYS A 139 -12.26 4.26 49.99
C LYS A 139 -11.63 4.21 51.36
#